data_AF-K5XI30-F1
#
_entry.id   AF-K5XI30-F1
#
_cell.length_a   1.000
_cell.length_b   1.000
_cell.length_c   1.000
_cell.angle_alpha   90.00
_cell.angle_beta   90.00
_cell.angle_gamma   90.00
#
_symmetry.space_group_name_H-M   'P 1'
#
loop_
_entity.id
_entity.type
_entity.pdbx_description
1 polymer ?
#
loop_
_entity_poly.entity_id
_entity_poly.type
_entity_poly.pdbx_seq_one_letter_code
_entity_poly.pdbx_strand_id
1 'polypeptide(L)' 'MHPQLSDKRIICKDFIKALEECHATGWRRFTGACNKQKDELNRCLRTERVARSARNRETAKERKLKAEQALKDFNDS' A
#
# COMPACT_ATOMS: atom_id res chain seq x y z
N MET A 1 1.25 13.81 10.22
CA MET A 1 1.13 13.29 8.84
C MET A 1 2.15 12.17 8.68
N HIS A 2 1.73 11.02 8.13
CA HIS A 2 2.41 9.72 8.23
C HIS A 2 3.84 9.71 7.64
N PRO A 3 4.89 9.52 8.47
CA PRO A 3 6.27 9.55 7.98
C PRO A 3 6.69 8.32 7.16
N GLN A 4 5.98 7.18 7.26
CA GLN A 4 6.41 5.90 6.67
C GLN A 4 5.58 5.45 5.45
N LEU A 5 5.81 6.07 4.28
CA LEU A 5 5.07 5.76 3.03
C LEU A 5 5.95 5.75 1.76
N SER A 6 7.19 5.22 1.77
CA SER A 6 8.12 5.33 0.61
C SER A 6 7.51 4.89 -0.74
N ASP A 7 7.05 3.65 -0.88
CA ASP A 7 6.55 3.14 -2.18
C ASP A 7 5.10 3.56 -2.44
N LYS A 8 4.34 3.76 -1.36
CA LYS A 8 2.94 4.18 -1.40
C LYS A 8 2.79 5.64 -1.87
N ARG A 9 3.85 6.44 -1.70
CA ARG A 9 3.90 7.83 -2.16
C ARG A 9 3.87 7.96 -3.67
N ILE A 10 4.38 6.98 -4.42
CA ILE A 10 4.41 7.07 -5.89
C ILE A 10 3.01 6.87 -6.44
N ILE A 11 2.30 5.82 -6.00
CA ILE A 11 0.99 5.49 -6.59
C ILE A 11 -0.12 6.41 -6.09
N CYS A 12 -0.10 6.80 -4.82
CA CYS A 12 -1.10 7.71 -4.25
C CYS A 12 -0.61 9.17 -4.20
N LYS A 13 0.37 9.55 -5.03
CA LYS A 13 1.06 10.85 -4.94
C LYS A 13 0.11 12.04 -4.99
N ASP A 14 -0.84 12.02 -5.91
CA ASP A 14 -1.74 13.15 -6.12
C ASP A 14 -2.73 13.33 -4.96
N PHE A 15 -3.20 12.22 -4.37
CA PHE A 15 -4.04 12.25 -3.17
C PHE A 15 -3.27 12.73 -1.93
N ILE A 16 -1.99 12.37 -1.83
CA ILE A 16 -1.11 12.88 -0.76
C ILE A 16 -0.92 14.38 -0.93
N LYS A 17 -0.62 14.85 -2.15
CA LYS A 17 -0.46 16.27 -2.46
C LYS A 17 -1.72 17.07 -2.14
N ALA A 18 -2.89 16.56 -2.52
CA ALA A 18 -4.18 17.20 -2.23
C ALA A 18 -4.44 17.34 -0.71
N LEU A 19 -4.10 16.32 0.07
CA LEU A 19 -4.25 16.38 1.53
C LEU A 19 -3.22 17.32 2.17
N GLU A 20 -1.98 17.32 1.67
CA GLU A 20 -0.92 18.23 2.11
C GLU A 20 -1.27 19.70 1.83
N GLU A 21 -1.79 19.99 0.63
CA GLU A 21 -2.28 21.32 0.25
C GLU A 21 -3.44 21.77 1.15
N CYS A 22 -4.38 20.87 1.49
CA CYS A 22 -5.45 21.19 2.43
C CYS A 22 -4.89 21.49 3.84
N HIS A 23 -3.92 20.70 4.31
CA HIS A 23 -3.28 20.88 5.60
C HIS A 23 -2.35 22.11 5.67
N ALA A 24 -1.88 22.64 4.53
CA ALA A 24 -1.10 23.87 4.49
C ALA A 24 -1.90 25.07 5.06
N THR A 25 -3.24 25.01 5.00
CA THR A 25 -4.13 26.01 5.59
C THR A 25 -4.37 25.75 7.09
N GLY A 26 -3.31 25.91 7.89
CA GLY A 26 -3.31 26.04 9.35
C GLY A 26 -4.42 25.31 10.12
N TRP A 27 -5.53 26.00 10.38
CA TRP A 27 -6.61 25.53 11.26
C TRP A 27 -7.52 24.48 10.61
N ARG A 28 -7.63 24.44 9.26
CA ARG A 28 -8.52 23.51 8.54
C ARG A 28 -8.16 22.05 8.77
N ARG A 29 -6.88 21.76 9.06
CA ARG A 29 -6.41 20.41 9.40
C ARG A 29 -7.01 19.88 10.71
N PHE A 30 -7.45 20.77 11.60
CA PHE A 30 -7.98 20.42 12.92
C PHE A 30 -9.51 20.41 12.97
N THR A 31 -10.19 21.10 12.05
CA THR A 31 -11.65 21.22 12.04
C THR A 31 -12.35 20.12 11.24
N GLY A 32 -11.60 19.18 10.64
CA GLY A 32 -12.15 18.14 9.76
C GLY A 32 -12.47 18.62 8.33
N ALA A 33 -12.15 19.88 7.99
CA ALA A 33 -12.38 20.44 6.66
C ALA A 33 -11.63 19.71 5.53
N CYS A 34 -10.61 18.91 5.87
CA CYS A 34 -9.82 18.11 4.93
C CYS A 34 -10.23 16.63 4.86
N ASN A 35 -11.38 16.25 5.43
CA ASN A 35 -11.81 14.85 5.49
C ASN A 35 -12.04 14.24 4.11
N LYS A 36 -12.53 15.02 3.14
CA LYS A 36 -12.73 14.53 1.77
C LYS A 36 -11.41 14.04 1.14
N GLN A 37 -10.37 14.87 1.18
CA GLN A 37 -9.04 14.53 0.64
C GLN A 37 -8.43 13.36 1.41
N LYS A 38 -8.67 13.29 2.73
CA LYS A 38 -8.22 12.19 3.58
C LYS A 38 -8.90 10.87 3.19
N ASP A 39 -10.20 10.89 2.90
CA ASP A 39 -10.96 9.70 2.51
C ASP A 39 -10.55 9.21 1.14
N GLU A 40 -10.31 10.11 0.19
CA GLU A 40 -9.76 9.80 -1.14
C GLU A 40 -8.37 9.15 -1.02
N LEU A 41 -7.48 9.72 -0.20
CA LEU A 41 -6.17 9.12 0.08
C LEU A 41 -6.29 7.74 0.72
N ASN A 42 -7.18 7.58 1.71
CA ASN A 42 -7.41 6.29 2.37
C ASN A 42 -7.89 5.23 1.37
N ARG A 43 -8.78 5.59 0.45
CA ARG A 43 -9.27 4.70 -0.61
C ARG A 43 -8.14 4.26 -1.54
N CYS A 44 -7.28 5.18 -1.96
CA CYS A 44 -6.10 4.85 -2.76
C CYS A 44 -5.18 3.86 -2.00
N LEU A 45 -4.79 4.20 -0.77
CA LEU A 45 -3.91 3.36 0.04
C LEU A 45 -4.49 1.98 0.34
N ARG A 46 -5.82 1.88 0.51
CA ARG A 46 -6.52 0.61 0.69
C ARG A 46 -6.45 -0.25 -0.56
N THR A 47 -6.66 0.34 -1.73
CA THR A 47 -6.60 -0.33 -3.03
C THR A 47 -5.19 -0.86 -3.28
N GLU A 48 -4.18 -0.01 -3.08
CA GLU A 48 -2.76 -0.39 -3.21
C GLU A 48 -2.35 -1.51 -2.25
N ARG A 49 -2.85 -1.47 -1.02
CA ARG A 49 -2.63 -2.56 -0.06
C ARG A 49 -3.20 -3.87 -0.58
N VAL A 50 -4.42 -3.88 -1.13
CA VAL A 50 -5.04 -5.10 -1.66
C VAL A 50 -4.24 -5.64 -2.85
N ALA A 51 -3.89 -4.78 -3.81
CA ALA A 51 -3.11 -5.18 -4.98
C ALA A 51 -1.75 -5.80 -4.60
N ARG A 52 -1.05 -5.17 -3.65
CA ARG A 52 0.22 -5.70 -3.12
C ARG A 52 0.02 -7.03 -2.39
N SER A 53 -1.01 -7.14 -1.55
CA SER A 53 -1.31 -8.40 -0.85
C SER A 53 -1.63 -9.53 -1.82
N ALA A 54 -2.35 -9.25 -2.91
CA ALA A 54 -2.62 -10.23 -3.97
C ALA A 54 -1.33 -10.70 -4.66
N ARG A 55 -0.46 -9.76 -5.08
CA ARG A 55 0.85 -10.08 -5.67
C ARG A 55 1.73 -10.91 -4.73
N ASN A 56 1.82 -10.50 -3.46
CA ASN A 56 2.61 -11.21 -2.46
C ASN A 56 2.09 -12.63 -2.24
N ARG A 57 0.75 -12.82 -2.25
CA ARG A 57 0.13 -14.14 -2.16
C ARG A 57 0.52 -15.01 -3.35
N GLU A 58 0.51 -14.46 -4.56
CA GLU A 58 0.88 -15.22 -5.76
C GLU A 58 2.36 -15.62 -5.74
N THR A 59 3.26 -14.68 -5.48
CA THR A 59 4.69 -14.97 -5.31
C THR A 59 4.96 -15.98 -4.19
N ALA A 60 4.18 -15.94 -3.10
CA ALA A 60 4.31 -16.93 -2.03
C ALA A 60 3.90 -18.34 -2.48
N LYS A 61 2.84 -18.48 -3.29
CA LYS A 61 2.46 -19.78 -3.87
C LYS A 61 3.55 -20.31 -4.81
N GLU A 62 4.07 -19.46 -5.70
CA GLU A 62 5.15 -19.86 -6.61
C GLU A 62 6.39 -20.33 -5.86
N ARG A 63 6.77 -19.62 -4.79
CA ARG A 63 7.89 -20.02 -3.91
C ARG A 63 7.61 -21.34 -3.21
N LYS A 64 6.38 -21.54 -2.72
CA LYS A 64 5.97 -22.79 -2.07
C LYS A 64 6.07 -23.97 -3.03
N LEU A 65 5.54 -23.85 -4.25
CA LEU A 65 5.62 -24.90 -5.27
C LEU A 65 7.06 -25.26 -5.62
N LYS A 66 7.94 -24.26 -5.80
CA LYS A 66 9.36 -24.48 -6.06
C LYS A 66 10.05 -25.20 -4.90
N ALA A 67 9.74 -24.83 -3.66
CA ALA A 67 10.30 -25.47 -2.48
C ALA A 67 9.83 -26.92 -2.33
N GLU A 68 8.54 -27.19 -2.57
CA GLU A 68 7.97 -28.54 -2.55
C GLU A 68 8.59 -29.44 -3.63
N GLN A 69 8.77 -28.91 -4.85
CA GLN A 69 9.44 -29.64 -5.93
C GLN A 69 10.89 -29.96 -5.57
N ALA A 70 11.66 -28.97 -5.10
CA ALA A 70 13.06 -29.18 -4.72
C ALA A 70 13.21 -30.19 -3.58
N LEU A 71 12.28 -30.21 -2.62
CA LEU A 71 12.26 -31.19 -1.54
C LEU A 71 11.96 -32.60 -2.06
N LYS A 72 11.01 -32.73 -2.99
CA LYS A 72 10.70 -34.01 -3.62
C LYS A 72 11.91 -34.55 -4.38
N ASP A 73 12.54 -33.72 -5.20
CA ASP A 73 13.72 -34.10 -5.99
C ASP A 73 14.89 -34.54 -5.08
N PHE A 74 15.08 -33.86 -3.92
CA PHE A 74 16.09 -34.25 -2.93
C PHE A 74 15.79 -35.61 -2.27
N ASN A 75 14.53 -35.89 -1.95
CA ASN A 75 14.15 -37.15 -1.29
C ASN A 75 14.14 -38.35 -2.25
N ASP A 76 13.94 -38.12 -3.54
CA ASP A 76 13.93 -39.15 -4.58
C ASP A 76 15.34 -39.45 -5.16
N SER A 77 16.38 -38.73 -4.69
CA SER A 77 17.80 -38.90 -5.07
C SER A 77 18.59 -39.67 -4.01
#